data_AF-A0A917Y4V5-F1
#
_entry.id   AF-A0A917Y4V5-F1
#
_cell.length_a   1.000
_cell.length_b   1.000
_cell.length_c   1.000
_cell.angle_alpha   90.00
_cell.angle_beta   90.00
_cell.angle_gamma   90.00
#
_symmetry.space_group_name_H-M   'P 1'
#
loop_
_entity.id
_entity.type
_entity.pdbx_description
1 polymer ?
#
loop_
_entity_poly.entity_id
_entity_poly.type
_entity_poly.pdbx_seq_one_letter_code
_entity_poly.pdbx_strand_id
1 'polypeptide(L)' 'MFAKQLNFRYVYTLFPCFFKRNLLAFIFDGEKSAREGATEYENPSVEFVSIQKVGFFKYLVVWKVQGYLKED' A
#
# COMPACT_ATOMS: atom_id res chain seq x y z
N MET A 1 30.47 -12.38 12.72
CA MET A 1 29.43 -11.38 12.37
C MET A 1 28.08 -11.97 12.77
N PHE A 2 27.38 -11.34 13.70
CA PHE A 2 25.97 -11.68 13.92
C PHE A 2 25.18 -11.06 12.77
N ALA A 3 24.55 -11.89 11.93
CA ALA A 3 23.55 -11.42 10.98
C ALA A 3 22.34 -10.97 11.80
N LYS A 4 22.21 -9.66 12.07
CA LYS A 4 20.96 -9.12 12.61
C LYS A 4 19.91 -9.38 11.53
N GLN A 5 18.98 -10.30 11.78
CA GLN A 5 17.82 -10.46 10.91
C GLN A 5 17.06 -9.15 10.97
N LEU A 6 17.20 -8.35 9.91
CA LEU A 6 16.38 -7.18 9.75
C LEU A 6 14.99 -7.69 9.36
N ASN A 7 14.01 -7.53 10.25
CA ASN A 7 12.62 -7.95 10.06
C ASN A 7 11.92 -7.07 9.01
N PHE A 8 12.46 -7.06 7.79
CA PHE A 8 11.89 -6.36 6.65
C PHE A 8 10.72 -7.17 6.10
N ARG A 9 9.55 -6.55 6.05
CA ARG A 9 8.34 -7.17 5.49
C ARG A 9 7.68 -6.23 4.49
N TYR A 10 6.84 -6.82 3.64
CA TYR A 10 5.96 -6.08 2.76
C TYR A 10 4.55 -6.64 2.82
N VAL A 11 3.57 -5.75 2.61
CA VAL A 11 2.15 -6.07 2.54
C VAL A 11 1.56 -5.33 1.34
N TYR A 12 0.59 -5.95 0.67
CA TYR A 12 -0.19 -5.30 -0.37
C TYR A 12 -1.51 -4.79 0.21
N THR A 13 -1.78 -3.50 0.00
CA THR A 13 -3.06 -2.87 0.32
C THR A 13 -3.84 -2.61 -0.96
N LEU A 14 -5.13 -2.95 -0.91
CA LEU A 14 -6.01 -3.00 -2.07
C LEU A 14 -7.20 -2.08 -1.81
N PHE A 15 -7.38 -1.06 -2.63
CA PHE A 15 -8.50 -0.13 -2.50
C PHE A 15 -9.43 -0.23 -3.73
N PRO A 16 -10.73 -0.52 -3.53
CA PRO A 16 -11.69 -0.59 -4.64
C PRO A 16 -12.20 0.81 -5.04
N CYS A 17 -12.01 1.18 -6.30
CA CYS A 17 -12.54 2.41 -6.90
C CYS A 17 -13.68 2.08 -7.88
N PHE A 18 -14.91 2.50 -7.57
CA PHE A 18 -16.10 2.14 -8.35
C PHE A 18 -16.33 2.94 -9.64
N PHE A 19 -15.68 4.10 -9.79
CA PHE A 19 -15.87 4.96 -10.96
C PHE A 19 -14.54 5.52 -11.45
N LYS A 20 -14.28 5.38 -12.76
CA LYS A 20 -13.03 5.85 -13.41
C LYS A 20 -12.74 7.34 -13.13
N ARG A 21 -13.76 8.19 -13.06
CA ARG A 21 -13.58 9.63 -12.81
C ARG A 21 -12.97 9.94 -11.45
N ASN A 22 -13.13 9.06 -10.47
CA ASN A 22 -12.61 9.23 -9.11
C ASN A 22 -11.18 8.69 -8.96
N LEU A 23 -10.67 7.98 -9.96
CA LEU A 23 -9.42 7.21 -9.86
C LEU A 23 -8.23 8.07 -9.44
N LEU A 24 -8.11 9.29 -9.98
CA LEU A 24 -7.01 10.20 -9.65
C LEU A 24 -7.03 10.59 -8.16
N ALA A 25 -8.16 11.10 -7.66
CA ALA A 25 -8.31 11.43 -6.24
C ALA A 25 -8.05 10.20 -5.35
N PHE A 26 -8.57 9.05 -5.78
CA PHE A 26 -8.47 7.80 -5.05
C PHE A 26 -7.04 7.23 -4.98
N ILE A 27 -6.17 7.54 -5.96
CA ILE A 27 -4.74 7.22 -5.88
C ILE A 27 -4.11 8.00 -4.72
N PHE A 28 -4.31 9.32 -4.65
CA PHE A 28 -3.72 10.13 -3.58
C PHE A 28 -4.26 9.74 -2.20
N ASP A 29 -5.58 9.55 -2.08
CA ASP A 29 -6.21 9.12 -0.82
C ASP A 29 -5.76 7.70 -0.42
N GLY A 30 -5.59 6.82 -1.41
CA GLY A 30 -5.12 5.45 -1.22
C GLY A 30 -3.67 5.39 -0.73
N GLU A 31 -2.78 6.23 -1.25
CA GLU A 31 -1.40 6.32 -0.77
C GLU A 31 -1.36 6.70 0.71
N LYS A 32 -2.10 7.76 1.06
CA LYS A 32 -2.19 8.25 2.43
C LYS A 32 -2.74 7.18 3.36
N SER A 33 -3.83 6.52 2.97
CA SER A 33 -4.46 5.43 3.74
C SER A 33 -3.52 4.23 3.90
N ALA A 34 -2.79 3.84 2.86
CA ALA A 34 -1.81 2.76 2.92
C ALA A 34 -0.67 3.08 3.91
N ARG A 35 -0.22 4.34 3.94
CA ARG A 35 0.81 4.80 4.87
C ARG A 35 0.31 4.86 6.31
N GLU A 36 -0.88 5.40 6.53
CA GLU A 36 -1.50 5.53 7.86
C GLU A 36 -1.86 4.17 8.47
N GLY A 37 -2.26 3.19 7.64
CA GLY A 37 -2.52 1.82 8.09
C GLY A 37 -1.26 1.01 8.43
N ALA A 38 -0.07 1.51 8.09
CA ALA A 38 1.20 0.82 8.27
C ALA A 38 1.89 1.18 9.59
N THR A 39 1.13 1.23 10.69
CA THR A 39 1.61 1.66 12.02
C THR A 39 2.65 0.72 12.62
N GLU A 40 2.65 -0.54 12.22
CA GLU A 40 3.59 -1.60 12.64
C GLU A 40 4.99 -1.43 12.05
N TYR A 41 5.14 -0.57 11.03
CA TYR A 41 6.41 -0.34 10.35
C TYR A 41 7.12 0.91 10.87
N GLU A 42 8.44 0.85 10.97
CA GLU A 42 9.30 2.02 11.13
C GLU A 42 9.52 2.66 9.75
N ASN A 43 9.07 3.91 9.59
CA ASN A 43 9.19 4.70 8.36
C ASN A 43 8.83 3.92 7.08
N PRO A 44 7.58 3.43 6.93
CA PRO A 44 7.19 2.61 5.80
C PRO A 44 7.37 3.33 4.47
N SER A 45 7.94 2.61 3.49
CA SER A 45 7.92 2.98 2.09
C SER A 45 6.62 2.49 1.46
N VAL A 46 5.92 3.38 0.76
CA VAL A 46 4.67 3.09 0.06
C VAL A 46 4.93 3.22 -1.45
N GLU A 47 4.65 2.16 -2.18
CA GLU A 47 4.89 2.03 -3.61
C GLU A 47 3.56 1.81 -4.34
N PHE A 48 3.33 2.59 -5.39
CA PHE A 48 2.19 2.38 -6.28
C PHE A 48 2.47 1.21 -7.22
N VAL A 49 1.65 0.17 -7.17
CA VAL A 49 1.91 -1.07 -7.91
C VAL A 49 1.14 -1.12 -9.22
N SER A 50 -0.19 -1.02 -9.14
CA SER A 50 -1.03 -1.16 -10.33
C SER A 50 -2.44 -0.65 -10.14
N ILE A 51 -3.11 -0.40 -11.27
CA ILE A 51 -4.56 -0.24 -11.35
C ILE A 51 -5.10 -1.36 -12.23
N GLN A 52 -5.99 -2.17 -11.68
CA GLN A 52 -6.59 -3.28 -12.39
C GLN A 52 -8.07 -3.01 -12.63
N LYS A 53 -8.54 -3.11 -13.87
CA LYS A 53 -9.97 -3.07 -14.16
C LYS A 53 -10.58 -4.42 -13.82
N VAL A 54 -11.40 -4.47 -12.76
CA VAL A 54 -12.02 -5.71 -12.24
C VAL A 54 -13.52 -5.81 -12.55
N GLY A 55 -14.06 -4.84 -13.28
CA GLY A 55 -15.45 -4.85 -13.76
C GLY A 55 -15.73 -3.70 -14.71
N PHE A 56 -16.99 -3.52 -15.12
CA PHE A 56 -17.36 -2.51 -16.12
C PHE A 56 -16.98 -1.08 -15.69
N PHE A 57 -17.22 -0.74 -14.41
CA PHE A 57 -16.82 0.53 -13.80
C PHE A 57 -15.83 0.40 -12.64
N LYS A 58 -15.53 -0.83 -12.19
CA LYS A 58 -14.75 -1.10 -10.99
C LYS A 58 -13.27 -1.26 -11.29
N TYR A 59 -12.44 -0.59 -10.50
CA TYR A 59 -10.99 -0.65 -10.53
C TYR A 59 -10.47 -1.04 -9.16
N LEU A 60 -9.39 -1.80 -9.14
CA LEU A 60 -8.64 -2.13 -7.93
C LEU A 60 -7.32 -1.38 -7.99
N VAL A 61 -7.07 -0.52 -7.01
CA VAL A 61 -5.83 0.22 -6.89
C VAL A 61 -4.96 -0.49 -5.85
N VAL A 62 -3.77 -0.91 -6.28
CA VAL A 62 -2.87 -1.75 -5.49
C VAL A 62 -1.67 -0.92 -5.05
N TRP A 63 -1.43 -0.93 -3.75
CA TRP A 63 -0.25 -0.35 -3.12
C TRP A 63 0.55 -1.45 -2.44
N LYS A 64 1.86 -1.28 -2.44
CA LYS A 64 2.78 -2.12 -1.67
C LYS A 64 3.37 -1.26 -0.58
N VAL A 65 3.18 -1.69 0.66
CA VAL A 65 3.83 -1.08 1.81
C VAL A 65 4.97 -1.98 2.24
N GLN A 66 6.16 -1.43 2.43
CA GLN A 66 7.35 -2.18 2.81
C GLN A 66 8.19 -1.39 3.79
N GLY A 67 8.80 -2.09 4.74
CA GLY A 67 9.64 -1.46 5.75
C GLY A 67 10.10 -2.46 6.80
N TYR A 68 10.87 -1.96 7.76
CA TYR A 68 11.21 -2.73 8.95
C TYR A 68 10.02 -2.70 9.92
N LEU A 69 9.69 -3.86 10.49
CA LEU A 69 8.75 -3.89 11.60
C LEU A 69 9.37 -3.19 12.81
N LYS A 70 8.56 -2.45 13.57
CA LYS A 70 8.95 -1.96 14.89
C LYS A 70 9.26 -3.16 15.78
N GLU A 71 10.39 -3.12 16.49
CA GLU A 71 10.68 -4.08 17.56
C GLU A 71 9.70 -3.77 18.72
N ASP A 72 8.95 -4.76 19.20
CA ASP A 72 8.08 -4.67 20.39
C ASP A 72 8.89 -4.40 21.67
#